data_AF-A0A6M3LC96-F1
#
_entry.id   AF-A0A6M3LC96-F1
#
_cell.length_a   1.000
_cell.length_b   1.000
_cell.length_c   1.000
_cell.angle_alpha   90.00
_cell.angle_beta   90.00
_cell.angle_gamma   90.00
#
_symmetry.space_group_name_H-M   'P 1'
#
loop_
_entity.id
_entity.type
_entity.pdbx_description
1 polymer ?
#
loop_
_entity_poly.entity_id
_entity_poly.type
_entity_poly.pdbx_seq_one_letter_code
_entity_poly.pdbx_strand_id
1 'polypeptide(L)'
;MPIRYIKDEWLEEILTHCNDFGETETCNKYNINIETLHRYQRERRFRDTKQVKILLLDMETAFMEVRVWGLYKQRIPHTNIIADWHFLSWSAKFLFEANVQSDVLSPKEAVNKDDKRICESLWPLIDQADVLVGHNLCRFDLRKINTRFLLNGLKPPMPYLTIDTLKVAQRYFSFSSNRLDYLGKLFVNHGKIKTDYELWIRCAEGDKEALSLMERYNQEDVRLLEEVYLELRPWVKGHPNLALAIDAKEPCCPNCGGFEFEEGEGYYTTPQNRYISVRCKSCGSVNRKKESLITKEQRKSLIIPAAR
;
A
#
# COMPACT_ATOMS: atom_id res chain seq x y z
N MET A 1 17.17 -0.68 18.71
CA MET A 1 18.32 0.22 18.41
C MET A 1 17.84 1.27 17.42
N PRO A 2 18.01 2.58 17.69
CA PRO A 2 17.58 3.62 16.77
C PRO A 2 18.47 3.61 15.53
N ILE A 3 17.84 3.66 14.35
CA ILE A 3 18.53 3.80 13.06
C ILE A 3 19.28 5.14 13.10
N ARG A 4 20.60 5.10 13.21
CA ARG A 4 21.44 6.29 13.01
C ARG A 4 21.18 6.77 11.58
N TYR A 5 20.65 7.98 11.43
CA TYR A 5 20.73 8.72 10.19
C TYR A 5 22.20 8.72 9.75
N ILE A 6 22.48 8.05 8.64
CA ILE A 6 23.78 8.12 7.99
C ILE A 6 23.90 9.52 7.38
N LYS A 7 24.98 10.23 7.72
CA LYS A 7 25.29 11.50 7.07
C LYS A 7 25.56 11.26 5.58
N ASP A 8 24.95 12.05 4.72
CA ASP A 8 24.98 11.89 3.25
C ASP A 8 26.41 11.82 2.69
N GLU A 9 27.34 12.57 3.27
CA GLU A 9 28.76 12.56 2.91
C GLU A 9 29.42 11.19 3.09
N TRP A 10 29.03 10.44 4.13
CA TRP A 10 29.59 9.11 4.43
C TRP A 10 29.06 8.05 3.47
N LEU A 11 27.79 8.15 3.07
CA LEU A 11 27.19 7.25 2.08
C LEU A 11 27.85 7.42 0.71
N GLU A 12 28.06 8.67 0.28
CA GLU A 12 28.73 8.97 -0.99
C GLU A 12 30.18 8.49 -1.01
N GLU A 13 30.91 8.63 0.10
CA GLU A 13 32.28 8.13 0.22
C GLU A 13 32.34 6.60 0.04
N ILE A 14 31.48 5.85 0.75
CA ILE A 14 31.43 4.38 0.66
C ILE A 14 31.09 3.92 -0.76
N LEU A 15 30.11 4.56 -1.39
CA LEU A 15 29.64 4.13 -2.71
C LEU A 15 30.59 4.54 -3.84
N THR A 16 31.31 5.65 -3.69
CA THR A 16 32.39 6.04 -4.60
C THR A 16 33.53 5.02 -4.51
N HIS A 17 33.93 4.65 -3.30
CA HIS A 17 34.92 3.61 -3.09
C HIS A 17 34.49 2.24 -3.66
N CYS A 18 33.20 1.90 -3.54
CA CYS A 18 32.64 0.69 -4.15
C CYS A 18 32.78 0.68 -5.67
N ASN A 19 32.58 1.82 -6.33
CA ASN A 19 32.73 1.93 -7.78
C ASN A 19 34.20 1.81 -8.22
N ASP A 20 35.12 2.35 -7.44
CA ASP A 20 36.55 2.38 -7.79
C ASP A 20 37.28 1.06 -7.48
N PHE A 21 36.87 0.35 -6.41
CA PHE A 21 37.63 -0.78 -5.85
C PHE A 21 36.81 -2.07 -5.67
N GLY A 22 35.50 -2.05 -5.93
CA GLY A 22 34.62 -3.21 -5.82
C GLY A 22 34.08 -3.48 -4.40
N GLU A 23 33.12 -4.41 -4.33
CA GLU A 23 32.29 -4.63 -3.14
C GLU A 23 33.05 -5.26 -1.98
N THR A 24 33.91 -6.25 -2.26
CA THR A 24 34.71 -6.96 -1.24
C THR A 24 35.67 -6.01 -0.53
N GLU A 25 36.39 -5.19 -1.30
CA GLU A 25 37.37 -4.23 -0.75
C GLU A 25 36.68 -3.13 0.07
N THR A 26 35.50 -2.69 -0.39
CA THR A 26 34.70 -1.68 0.30
C THR A 26 34.12 -2.21 1.62
N CYS A 27 33.61 -3.45 1.63
CA CYS A 27 33.15 -4.10 2.86
C CYS A 27 34.27 -4.18 3.91
N ASN A 28 35.48 -4.56 3.48
CA ASN A 28 36.65 -4.66 4.35
C ASN A 28 37.07 -3.29 4.91
N LYS A 29 37.20 -2.28 4.03
CA LYS A 29 37.67 -0.94 4.43
C LYS A 29 36.72 -0.26 5.41
N TYR A 30 35.41 -0.32 5.16
CA TYR A 30 34.41 0.37 5.97
C TYR A 30 33.81 -0.50 7.08
N ASN A 31 34.29 -1.75 7.21
CA ASN A 31 33.82 -2.73 8.19
C ASN A 31 32.29 -2.90 8.15
N ILE A 32 31.74 -3.02 6.94
CA ILE A 32 30.32 -3.24 6.68
C ILE A 32 30.13 -4.59 5.97
N ASN A 33 28.99 -5.24 6.19
CA ASN A 33 28.67 -6.46 5.45
C ASN A 33 28.08 -6.14 4.06
N ILE A 34 28.08 -7.14 3.18
CA ILE A 34 27.61 -7.00 1.79
C ILE A 34 26.14 -6.59 1.71
N GLU A 35 25.30 -7.10 2.61
CA GLU A 35 23.89 -6.72 2.77
C GLU A 35 23.72 -5.22 3.05
N THR A 36 24.60 -4.67 3.89
CA THR A 36 24.64 -3.25 4.25
C THR A 36 25.12 -2.40 3.08
N LEU A 37 26.12 -2.86 2.34
CA LEU A 37 26.58 -2.21 1.12
C LEU A 37 25.49 -2.20 0.03
N HIS A 38 24.80 -3.30 -0.19
CA HIS A 38 23.66 -3.35 -1.11
C HIS A 38 22.52 -2.45 -0.65
N ARG A 39 22.27 -2.37 0.67
CA ARG A 39 21.30 -1.40 1.22
C ARG A 39 21.71 0.02 0.88
N TYR A 40 22.99 0.38 1.01
CA TYR A 40 23.52 1.69 0.64
C TYR A 40 23.40 1.98 -0.86
N GLN A 41 23.72 1.01 -1.72
CA GLN A 41 23.55 1.14 -3.17
C GLN A 41 22.07 1.36 -3.55
N ARG A 42 21.15 0.61 -2.91
CA ARG A 42 19.70 0.83 -3.07
C ARG A 42 19.28 2.20 -2.57
N GLU A 43 19.80 2.62 -1.42
CA GLU A 43 19.49 3.92 -0.79
C GLU A 43 19.99 5.09 -1.64
N ARG A 44 21.18 5.03 -2.25
CA ARG A 44 21.65 6.06 -3.19
C ARG A 44 20.81 6.14 -4.45
N ARG A 45 20.53 5.00 -5.10
CA ARG A 45 19.64 4.96 -6.28
C ARG A 45 18.24 5.50 -5.96
N PHE A 46 17.80 5.31 -4.72
CA PHE A 46 16.56 5.84 -4.19
C PHE A 46 16.62 7.32 -3.81
N ARG A 47 17.79 7.86 -3.43
CA ARG A 47 18.02 9.29 -3.13
C ARG A 47 18.19 10.15 -4.38
N ASP A 48 18.73 9.60 -5.47
CA ASP A 48 18.89 10.29 -6.76
C ASP A 48 17.55 10.46 -7.52
N THR A 49 16.49 9.83 -7.03
CA THR A 49 15.14 9.84 -7.60
C THR A 49 14.14 10.32 -6.53
N LYS A 50 12.99 10.88 -6.92
CA LYS A 50 11.97 11.30 -5.94
C LYS A 50 11.49 10.06 -5.18
N GLN A 51 11.51 10.09 -3.85
CA GLN A 51 10.97 8.98 -3.04
C GLN A 51 9.43 8.93 -3.18
N VAL A 52 8.92 7.84 -3.75
CA VAL A 52 7.48 7.59 -3.79
C VAL A 52 7.02 7.04 -2.45
N LYS A 53 6.06 7.74 -1.85
CA LYS A 53 5.45 7.37 -0.57
C LYS A 53 4.23 6.50 -0.79
N ILE A 54 4.43 5.19 -0.72
CA ILE A 54 3.34 4.19 -0.78
C ILE A 54 2.91 3.88 0.65
N LEU A 55 1.72 4.32 1.05
CA LEU A 55 1.15 4.11 2.37
C LEU A 55 0.16 2.93 2.34
N LEU A 56 0.43 1.89 3.13
CA LEU A 56 -0.52 0.84 3.44
C LEU A 56 -1.36 1.27 4.64
N LEU A 57 -2.68 1.10 4.56
CA LEU A 57 -3.63 1.62 5.54
C LEU A 57 -4.76 0.63 5.80
N ASP A 58 -5.12 0.49 7.07
CA ASP A 58 -6.30 -0.21 7.55
C ASP A 58 -6.92 0.56 8.72
N MET A 59 -8.25 0.53 8.85
CA MET A 59 -8.96 1.25 9.92
C MET A 59 -10.11 0.44 10.50
N GLU A 60 -10.41 0.72 11.77
CA GLU A 60 -11.51 0.09 12.50
C GLU A 60 -12.54 1.14 12.94
N THR A 61 -13.82 0.79 12.83
CA THR A 61 -14.93 1.68 13.21
C THR A 61 -15.88 1.03 14.18
N ALA A 62 -16.45 1.85 15.07
CA ALA A 62 -17.55 1.42 15.91
C ALA A 62 -18.80 1.10 15.06
N PHE A 63 -19.67 0.25 15.59
CA PHE A 63 -20.98 0.02 15.01
C PHE A 63 -21.89 1.24 15.23
N MET A 64 -22.94 1.34 14.41
CA MET A 64 -24.01 2.30 14.64
C MET A 64 -24.96 1.77 15.74
N GLU A 65 -25.46 2.68 16.57
CA GLU A 65 -26.54 2.39 17.51
C GLU A 65 -27.87 2.85 16.90
N VAL A 66 -28.80 1.91 16.70
CA VAL A 66 -30.06 2.17 16.00
C VAL A 66 -31.25 1.56 16.74
N ARG A 67 -32.40 2.26 16.73
CA ARG A 67 -33.67 1.72 17.21
C ARG A 67 -34.34 0.89 16.13
N VAL A 68 -34.63 -0.38 16.44
CA VAL A 68 -35.30 -1.32 15.53
C VAL A 68 -36.44 -2.03 16.24
N TRP A 69 -37.46 -2.46 15.50
CA TRP A 69 -38.64 -3.15 16.06
C TRP A 69 -38.48 -4.67 16.16
N GLY A 70 -37.44 -5.21 15.54
CA GLY A 70 -37.16 -6.65 15.52
C GLY A 70 -35.82 -6.96 14.89
N LEU A 71 -35.48 -8.24 14.85
CA LEU A 71 -34.18 -8.73 14.37
C LEU A 71 -34.15 -9.02 12.85
N TYR A 72 -35.32 -9.10 12.21
CA TYR A 72 -35.44 -9.42 10.79
C TYR A 72 -35.26 -8.20 9.89
N LYS A 73 -35.10 -8.46 8.57
CA LYS A 73 -34.82 -7.46 7.55
C LYS A 73 -35.79 -6.28 7.63
N GLN A 74 -35.24 -5.10 7.94
CA GLN A 74 -35.96 -3.83 8.01
C GLN A 74 -35.19 -2.77 7.22
N ARG A 75 -35.91 -1.82 6.62
CA ARG A 75 -35.31 -0.57 6.12
C ARG A 75 -35.35 0.43 7.27
N ILE A 76 -34.19 0.70 7.88
CA ILE A 76 -34.09 1.57 9.05
C ILE A 76 -33.96 3.02 8.56
N PRO A 77 -34.89 3.94 8.91
CA PRO A 77 -34.76 5.35 8.55
C PRO A 77 -33.68 6.03 9.41
N HIS A 78 -33.04 7.07 8.89
CA HIS A 78 -31.96 7.79 9.59
C HIS A 78 -32.41 8.41 10.93
N THR A 79 -33.72 8.70 11.08
CA THR A 79 -34.33 9.17 12.34
C THR A 79 -34.23 8.17 13.50
N ASN A 80 -33.92 6.91 13.21
CA ASN A 80 -33.78 5.86 14.22
C ASN A 80 -32.33 5.72 14.72
N ILE A 81 -31.39 6.47 14.16
CA ILE A 81 -29.99 6.48 14.61
C ILE A 81 -29.93 7.18 15.97
N ILE A 82 -29.45 6.46 16.99
CA ILE A 82 -29.11 7.00 18.30
C ILE A 82 -27.70 7.59 18.24
N ALA A 83 -26.77 6.83 17.66
CA ALA A 83 -25.41 7.26 17.42
C ALA A 83 -24.87 6.65 16.13
N ASP A 84 -24.17 7.48 15.37
CA ASP A 84 -23.51 7.03 14.15
C ASP A 84 -22.17 6.35 14.48
N TRP A 85 -21.60 5.68 13.49
CA TRP A 85 -20.25 5.13 13.60
C TRP A 85 -19.20 6.25 13.73
N HIS A 86 -18.07 5.91 14.31
CA HIS A 86 -16.87 6.75 14.43
C HIS A 86 -15.62 5.87 14.34
N PHE A 87 -14.43 6.45 14.16
CA PHE A 87 -13.18 5.68 14.21
C PHE A 87 -12.96 5.10 15.60
N LEU A 88 -12.47 3.86 15.67
CA LEU A 88 -11.87 3.30 16.87
C LEU A 88 -10.35 3.33 16.79
N SER A 89 -9.80 2.93 15.64
CA SER A 89 -8.37 2.78 15.42
C SER A 89 -8.02 3.00 13.95
N TRP A 90 -6.80 3.41 13.66
CA TRP A 90 -6.15 3.20 12.37
C TRP A 90 -4.74 2.67 12.55
N SER A 91 -4.25 1.98 11.52
CA SER A 91 -2.86 1.55 11.41
C SER A 91 -2.39 1.81 10.00
N ALA A 92 -1.15 2.28 9.88
CA ALA A 92 -0.56 2.61 8.60
C ALA A 92 0.93 2.35 8.59
N LYS A 93 1.45 2.03 7.40
CA LYS A 93 2.85 1.68 7.20
C LYS A 93 3.28 2.20 5.83
N PHE A 94 4.41 2.91 5.75
CA PHE A 94 5.01 3.14 4.43
C PHE A 94 5.69 1.85 3.97
N LEU A 95 5.49 1.49 2.70
CA LEU A 95 5.99 0.24 2.13
C LEU A 95 7.48 0.07 2.41
N PHE A 96 7.86 -1.11 2.94
CA PHE A 96 9.22 -1.49 3.36
C PHE A 96 9.79 -0.79 4.61
N GLU A 97 9.09 0.17 5.22
CA GLU A 97 9.53 0.66 6.53
C GLU A 97 9.37 -0.43 7.60
N ALA A 98 10.20 -0.44 8.64
CA ALA A 98 10.04 -1.44 9.70
C ALA A 98 8.87 -1.12 10.64
N ASN A 99 8.58 0.17 10.83
CA ASN A 99 7.63 0.64 11.82
C ASN A 99 6.22 0.73 11.25
N VAL A 100 5.24 0.22 12.01
CA VAL A 100 3.82 0.48 11.77
C VAL A 100 3.42 1.63 12.68
N GLN A 101 2.83 2.67 12.11
CA GLN A 101 2.22 3.77 12.84
C GLN A 101 0.77 3.41 13.12
N SER A 102 0.25 3.78 14.27
CA SER A 102 -1.15 3.55 14.62
C SER A 102 -1.62 4.60 15.60
N ASP A 103 -2.94 4.71 15.71
CA ASP A 103 -3.58 5.45 16.77
C ASP A 103 -4.93 4.79 17.11
N VAL A 104 -5.30 4.82 18.38
CA VAL A 104 -6.53 4.24 18.92
C VAL A 104 -7.16 5.19 19.93
N LEU A 105 -8.49 5.15 20.07
CA LEU A 105 -9.16 6.08 20.96
C LEU A 105 -8.70 5.85 22.39
N SER A 106 -8.64 6.92 23.17
CA SER A 106 -8.61 6.79 24.62
C SER A 106 -9.97 6.33 25.14
N PRO A 107 -10.04 5.72 26.34
CA PRO A 107 -11.31 5.37 26.99
C PRO A 107 -12.37 6.48 26.98
N LYS A 108 -11.94 7.72 27.26
CA LYS A 108 -12.83 8.88 27.30
C LYS A 108 -13.33 9.26 25.90
N GLU A 109 -12.45 9.23 24.90
CA GLU A 109 -12.80 9.52 23.51
C GLU A 109 -13.79 8.48 22.96
N ALA A 110 -13.58 7.20 23.26
CA ALA A 110 -14.49 6.11 22.86
C ALA A 110 -15.90 6.29 23.41
N VAL A 111 -16.03 6.50 24.73
CA VAL A 111 -17.34 6.74 25.37
C VAL A 111 -18.01 8.00 24.80
N ASN A 112 -17.24 9.04 24.50
CA ASN A 112 -17.75 10.29 23.94
C ASN A 112 -17.93 10.26 22.42
N LYS A 113 -17.51 9.18 21.74
CA LYS A 113 -17.55 9.03 20.28
C LYS A 113 -16.78 10.15 19.56
N ASP A 114 -15.72 10.64 20.19
CA ASP A 114 -14.88 11.75 19.72
C ASP A 114 -13.61 11.20 19.05
N ASP A 115 -13.61 11.18 17.72
CA ASP A 115 -12.49 10.68 16.93
C ASP A 115 -11.63 11.78 16.29
N LYS A 116 -11.75 13.02 16.77
CA LYS A 116 -11.06 14.17 16.18
C LYS A 116 -9.54 13.99 16.19
N ARG A 117 -8.97 13.63 17.33
CA ARG A 117 -7.52 13.43 17.50
C ARG A 117 -6.98 12.37 16.54
N ILE A 118 -7.72 11.28 16.37
CA ILE A 118 -7.33 10.17 15.50
C ILE A 118 -7.41 10.56 14.02
N CYS A 119 -8.40 11.36 13.65
CA CYS A 119 -8.46 11.93 12.32
C CYS A 119 -7.28 12.87 12.07
N GLU A 120 -6.94 13.73 13.04
CA GLU A 120 -5.81 14.66 12.98
C GLU A 120 -4.46 13.93 12.90
N SER A 121 -4.32 12.76 13.53
CA SER A 121 -3.09 11.96 13.48
C SER A 121 -2.95 11.15 12.18
N LEU A 122 -4.05 10.68 11.59
CA LEU A 122 -4.03 9.97 10.30
C LEU A 122 -3.81 10.92 9.11
N TRP A 123 -4.43 12.10 9.15
CA TRP A 123 -4.44 13.06 8.04
C TRP A 123 -3.06 13.34 7.42
N PRO A 124 -2.00 13.69 8.17
CA PRO A 124 -0.70 14.00 7.57
C PRO A 124 -0.06 12.82 6.86
N LEU A 125 -0.35 11.58 7.27
CA LEU A 125 0.17 10.38 6.61
C LEU A 125 -0.44 10.20 5.22
N ILE A 126 -1.75 10.44 5.10
CA ILE A 126 -2.46 10.38 3.82
C ILE A 126 -2.08 11.57 2.94
N ASP A 127 -1.97 12.78 3.50
CA ASP A 127 -1.63 14.00 2.76
C ASP A 127 -0.25 13.92 2.08
N GLN A 128 0.70 13.21 2.69
CA GLN A 128 2.01 13.02 2.09
C GLN A 128 2.14 11.79 1.19
N ALA A 129 1.11 10.95 1.08
CA ALA A 129 1.19 9.72 0.30
C ALA A 129 1.02 10.00 -1.19
N ASP A 130 1.85 9.38 -2.03
CA ASP A 130 1.63 9.38 -3.49
C ASP A 130 0.69 8.23 -3.90
N VAL A 131 0.71 7.13 -3.14
CA VAL A 131 -0.13 5.94 -3.36
C VAL A 131 -0.66 5.43 -2.03
N LEU A 132 -1.96 5.19 -1.95
CA LEU A 132 -2.60 4.46 -0.85
C LEU A 132 -2.90 3.02 -1.24
N VAL A 133 -2.56 2.08 -0.36
CA VAL A 133 -2.84 0.67 -0.50
C VAL A 133 -3.70 0.20 0.66
N GLY A 134 -4.76 -0.55 0.38
CA GLY A 134 -5.61 -1.14 1.40
C GLY A 134 -6.42 -2.30 0.87
N HIS A 135 -7.10 -3.02 1.75
CA HIS A 135 -7.98 -4.12 1.38
C HIS A 135 -9.44 -3.69 1.48
N ASN A 136 -10.17 -3.60 0.35
CA ASN A 136 -11.51 -2.98 0.27
C ASN A 136 -11.52 -1.45 0.50
N LEU A 137 -10.33 -0.85 0.42
CA LEU A 137 -10.03 0.56 0.66
C LEU A 137 -11.02 1.52 -0.02
N CYS A 138 -11.33 1.29 -1.30
CA CYS A 138 -12.13 2.24 -2.09
C CYS A 138 -13.61 2.27 -1.72
N ARG A 139 -14.13 1.15 -1.20
CA ARG A 139 -15.56 0.98 -0.92
C ARG A 139 -15.86 1.27 0.54
N PHE A 140 -14.91 1.08 1.43
CA PHE A 140 -15.08 1.21 2.87
C PHE A 140 -14.25 2.36 3.43
N ASP A 141 -12.95 2.15 3.59
CA ASP A 141 -12.04 2.99 4.38
C ASP A 141 -12.02 4.42 3.88
N LEU A 142 -11.72 4.66 2.59
CA LEU A 142 -11.60 6.01 2.05
C LEU A 142 -12.88 6.83 2.17
N ARG A 143 -14.04 6.19 2.05
CA ARG A 143 -15.33 6.88 2.20
C ARG A 143 -15.56 7.28 3.64
N LYS A 144 -15.18 6.41 4.58
CA LYS A 144 -15.28 6.66 6.02
C LYS A 144 -14.28 7.73 6.45
N ILE A 145 -13.00 7.60 6.10
CA ILE A 145 -11.94 8.60 6.32
C ILE A 145 -12.40 9.98 5.84
N ASN A 146 -12.81 10.10 4.57
CA ASN A 146 -13.25 11.39 4.01
C ASN A 146 -14.45 11.97 4.76
N THR A 147 -15.39 11.12 5.19
CA THR A 147 -16.54 11.55 5.99
C THR A 147 -16.08 12.11 7.34
N ARG A 148 -15.21 11.41 8.06
CA ARG A 148 -14.73 11.88 9.37
C ARG A 148 -13.78 13.07 9.27
N PHE A 149 -12.96 13.15 8.22
CA PHE A 149 -12.16 14.34 7.94
C PHE A 149 -13.06 15.56 7.75
N LEU A 150 -14.12 15.44 6.95
CA LEU A 150 -15.10 16.50 6.75
C LEU A 150 -15.78 16.90 8.07
N LEU A 151 -16.27 15.93 8.85
CA LEU A 151 -16.98 16.19 10.11
C LEU A 151 -16.07 16.81 11.19
N ASN A 152 -14.77 16.50 11.17
CA ASN A 152 -13.77 17.06 12.08
C ASN A 152 -13.12 18.35 11.57
N GLY A 153 -13.58 18.91 10.45
CA GLY A 153 -13.08 20.18 9.91
C GLY A 153 -11.71 20.10 9.23
N LEU A 154 -11.28 18.89 8.86
CA LEU A 154 -10.05 18.65 8.10
C LEU A 154 -10.29 18.85 6.60
N LYS A 155 -9.26 19.36 5.92
CA LYS A 155 -9.29 19.54 4.46
C LYS A 155 -9.18 18.19 3.75
N PRO A 156 -9.61 18.08 2.48
CA PRO A 156 -9.19 16.94 1.69
C PRO A 156 -7.65 16.87 1.63
N PRO A 157 -7.06 15.68 1.80
CA PRO A 157 -5.62 15.49 1.59
C PRO A 157 -5.23 15.76 0.12
N MET A 158 -3.94 15.97 -0.12
CA MET A 158 -3.38 16.10 -1.45
C MET A 158 -3.68 14.87 -2.33
N PRO A 159 -3.74 15.02 -3.67
CA PRO A 159 -4.09 13.91 -4.56
C PRO A 159 -3.10 12.75 -4.47
N TYR A 160 -3.66 11.55 -4.35
CA TYR A 160 -2.92 10.28 -4.36
C TYR A 160 -3.57 9.28 -5.32
N LEU A 161 -2.80 8.25 -5.70
CA LEU A 161 -3.30 7.10 -6.41
C LEU A 161 -3.73 6.00 -5.43
N THR A 162 -4.56 5.06 -5.86
CA THR A 162 -5.08 4.01 -4.96
C THR A 162 -4.88 2.62 -5.53
N ILE A 163 -4.50 1.67 -4.67
CA ILE A 163 -4.48 0.24 -4.95
C ILE A 163 -5.35 -0.46 -3.93
N ASP A 164 -6.43 -1.06 -4.39
CA ASP A 164 -7.35 -1.85 -3.57
C ASP A 164 -7.11 -3.34 -3.82
N THR A 165 -6.47 -4.01 -2.87
CA THR A 165 -6.05 -5.42 -3.03
C THR A 165 -7.24 -6.36 -3.18
N LEU A 166 -8.41 -6.03 -2.63
CA LEU A 166 -9.64 -6.81 -2.84
C LEU A 166 -10.08 -6.73 -4.31
N LYS A 167 -10.06 -5.54 -4.90
CA LYS A 167 -10.40 -5.36 -6.32
C LYS A 167 -9.39 -6.06 -7.23
N VAL A 168 -8.10 -6.01 -6.87
CA VAL A 168 -7.04 -6.72 -7.60
C VAL A 168 -7.30 -8.23 -7.55
N ALA A 169 -7.55 -8.79 -6.37
CA ALA A 169 -7.86 -10.20 -6.16
C ALA A 169 -9.07 -10.63 -7.02
N GLN A 170 -10.17 -9.88 -6.98
CA GLN A 170 -11.38 -10.15 -7.75
C GLN A 170 -11.21 -10.01 -9.27
N ARG A 171 -10.34 -9.10 -9.72
CA ARG A 171 -10.16 -8.82 -11.15
C ARG A 171 -9.27 -9.85 -11.84
N TYR A 172 -8.20 -10.27 -11.18
CA TYR A 172 -7.14 -11.05 -11.83
C TYR A 172 -7.10 -12.52 -11.41
N PHE A 173 -7.82 -12.89 -10.34
CA PHE A 173 -7.72 -14.21 -9.74
C PHE A 173 -9.10 -14.80 -9.42
N SER A 174 -9.11 -16.11 -9.21
CA SER A 174 -10.29 -16.89 -8.80
C SER A 174 -10.03 -17.61 -7.47
N PHE A 175 -9.56 -16.89 -6.45
CA PHE A 175 -9.38 -17.45 -5.11
C PHE A 175 -10.72 -17.91 -4.53
N SER A 176 -10.71 -18.98 -3.73
CA SER A 176 -11.93 -19.47 -3.05
C SER A 176 -12.52 -18.44 -2.07
N SER A 177 -11.69 -17.54 -1.55
CA SER A 177 -12.11 -16.37 -0.79
C SER A 177 -11.13 -15.22 -1.06
N ASN A 178 -11.64 -14.00 -1.19
CA ASN A 178 -10.82 -12.81 -1.38
C ASN A 178 -10.61 -12.02 -0.07
N ARG A 179 -10.97 -12.59 1.10
CA ARG A 179 -10.73 -11.93 2.40
C ARG A 179 -9.23 -11.89 2.69
N LEU A 180 -8.74 -10.78 3.24
CA LEU A 180 -7.33 -10.62 3.60
C LEU A 180 -6.78 -11.77 4.45
N ASP A 181 -7.52 -12.24 5.46
CA ASP A 181 -7.15 -13.41 6.28
C ASP A 181 -6.90 -14.68 5.45
N TYR A 182 -7.74 -14.93 4.45
CA TYR A 182 -7.60 -16.11 3.59
C TYR A 182 -6.41 -15.99 2.65
N LEU A 183 -6.22 -14.81 2.05
CA LEU A 183 -5.08 -14.53 1.16
C LEU A 183 -3.76 -14.59 1.94
N GLY A 184 -3.74 -14.06 3.16
CA GLY A 184 -2.61 -14.16 4.08
C GLY A 184 -2.20 -15.61 4.35
N LYS A 185 -3.15 -16.45 4.73
CA LYS A 185 -2.91 -17.88 4.96
C LYS A 185 -2.39 -18.58 3.72
N LEU A 186 -2.89 -18.21 2.54
CA LEU A 186 -2.51 -18.81 1.27
C LEU A 186 -1.08 -18.44 0.86
N PHE A 187 -0.66 -17.18 1.05
CA PHE A 187 0.63 -16.70 0.54
C PHE A 187 1.76 -16.79 1.56
N VAL A 188 1.48 -16.50 2.83
CA VAL A 188 2.51 -16.32 3.86
C VAL A 188 2.28 -17.18 5.11
N ASN A 189 1.38 -18.17 5.02
CA ASN A 189 1.08 -19.17 6.06
C ASN A 189 0.74 -18.58 7.44
N HIS A 190 0.21 -17.36 7.48
CA HIS A 190 -0.34 -16.74 8.69
C HIS A 190 -1.59 -15.93 8.35
N GLY A 191 -2.51 -15.85 9.32
CA GLY A 191 -3.78 -15.14 9.17
C GLY A 191 -3.89 -13.95 10.11
N LYS A 192 -5.07 -13.33 10.12
CA LYS A 192 -5.38 -12.26 11.07
C LYS A 192 -5.41 -12.80 12.51
N ILE A 193 -5.12 -11.93 13.48
CA ILE A 193 -5.42 -12.21 14.88
C ILE A 193 -6.91 -12.53 15.00
N LYS A 194 -7.26 -13.62 15.68
CA LYS A 194 -8.66 -13.98 15.92
C LYS A 194 -9.26 -12.97 16.89
N THR A 195 -10.34 -12.35 16.46
CA THR A 195 -11.17 -11.45 17.26
C THR A 195 -12.63 -11.86 17.15
N ASP A 196 -13.45 -11.36 18.05
CA ASP A 196 -14.89 -11.54 18.06
C ASP A 196 -15.58 -10.18 18.15
N TYR A 197 -16.91 -10.19 17.97
CA TYR A 197 -17.72 -8.98 18.01
C TYR A 197 -17.64 -8.24 19.36
N GLU A 198 -17.35 -8.97 20.45
CA GLU A 198 -17.24 -8.43 21.81
C GLU A 198 -16.11 -7.41 21.92
N LEU A 199 -15.02 -7.59 21.18
CA LEU A 199 -13.93 -6.62 21.13
C LEU A 199 -14.41 -5.22 20.73
N TRP A 200 -15.29 -5.11 19.73
CA TRP A 200 -15.80 -3.82 19.27
C TRP A 200 -16.73 -3.18 20.30
N ILE A 201 -17.53 -3.98 21.02
CA ILE A 201 -18.39 -3.49 22.10
C ILE A 201 -17.54 -2.86 23.20
N ARG A 202 -16.58 -3.63 23.71
CA ARG A 202 -15.69 -3.18 24.79
C ARG A 202 -14.88 -1.94 24.37
N CYS A 203 -14.43 -1.88 23.12
CA CYS A 203 -13.77 -0.68 22.60
C CYS A 203 -14.70 0.54 22.63
N ALA A 204 -15.96 0.41 22.19
CA ALA A 204 -16.94 1.49 22.21
C ALA A 204 -17.32 1.92 23.64
N GLU A 205 -17.22 1.02 24.63
CA GLU A 205 -17.42 1.31 26.06
C GLU A 205 -16.19 1.93 26.73
N GLY A 206 -15.07 2.08 26.01
CA GLY A 206 -13.85 2.69 26.52
C GLY A 206 -12.97 1.74 27.36
N ASP A 207 -13.14 0.43 27.22
CA ASP A 207 -12.24 -0.55 27.85
C ASP A 207 -10.82 -0.40 27.29
N LYS A 208 -9.87 -0.06 28.18
CA LYS A 208 -8.49 0.29 27.79
C LYS A 208 -7.75 -0.91 27.21
N GLU A 209 -7.93 -2.10 27.79
CA GLU A 209 -7.31 -3.34 27.34
C GLU A 209 -7.87 -3.76 25.98
N ALA A 210 -9.18 -3.58 25.77
CA ALA A 210 -9.83 -3.81 24.47
C ALA A 210 -9.29 -2.86 23.40
N LEU A 211 -9.21 -1.56 23.68
CA LEU A 211 -8.62 -0.57 22.77
C LEU A 211 -7.15 -0.91 22.44
N SER A 212 -6.36 -1.31 23.44
CA SER A 212 -4.96 -1.75 23.22
C SER A 212 -4.86 -3.04 22.40
N LEU A 213 -5.86 -3.93 22.49
CA LEU A 213 -5.95 -5.12 21.65
C LEU A 213 -6.39 -4.76 20.22
N MET A 214 -7.32 -3.82 20.06
CA MET A 214 -7.78 -3.31 18.77
C MET A 214 -6.64 -2.66 17.99
N GLU A 215 -5.82 -1.85 18.64
CA GLU A 215 -4.65 -1.24 18.01
C GLU A 215 -3.69 -2.31 17.49
N ARG A 216 -3.34 -3.30 18.32
CA ARG A 216 -2.45 -4.42 17.90
C ARG A 216 -3.05 -5.23 16.75
N TYR A 217 -4.35 -5.51 16.82
CA TYR A 217 -5.08 -6.21 15.76
C TYR A 217 -4.94 -5.47 14.41
N ASN A 218 -5.22 -4.18 14.42
CA ASN A 218 -5.19 -3.32 13.24
C ASN A 218 -3.75 -3.14 12.71
N GLN A 219 -2.73 -3.10 13.57
CA GLN A 219 -1.34 -3.08 13.13
C GLN A 219 -0.94 -4.38 12.41
N GLU A 220 -1.34 -5.55 12.91
CA GLU A 220 -1.08 -6.84 12.25
C GLU A 220 -1.80 -6.94 10.90
N ASP A 221 -2.99 -6.37 10.77
CA ASP A 221 -3.71 -6.32 9.50
C ASP A 221 -2.95 -5.54 8.43
N VAL A 222 -2.27 -4.45 8.80
CA VAL A 222 -1.40 -3.69 7.88
C VAL A 222 -0.15 -4.48 7.49
N ARG A 223 0.44 -5.24 8.43
CA ARG A 223 1.58 -6.11 8.11
C ARG A 223 1.16 -7.20 7.12
N LEU A 224 0.03 -7.85 7.37
CA LEU A 224 -0.52 -8.86 6.47
C LEU A 224 -0.91 -8.28 5.10
N LEU A 225 -1.47 -7.07 5.09
CA LEU A 225 -1.78 -6.32 3.88
C LEU A 225 -0.54 -6.07 3.03
N GLU A 226 0.60 -5.77 3.64
CA GLU A 226 1.86 -5.57 2.92
C GLU A 226 2.30 -6.83 2.19
N GLU A 227 2.35 -7.96 2.89
CA GLU A 227 2.72 -9.25 2.31
C GLU A 227 1.79 -9.62 1.15
N VAL A 228 0.47 -9.51 1.36
CA VAL A 228 -0.52 -9.79 0.32
C VAL A 228 -0.39 -8.81 -0.86
N TYR A 229 -0.15 -7.53 -0.60
CA TYR A 229 0.07 -6.54 -1.64
C TYR A 229 1.31 -6.89 -2.48
N LEU A 230 2.43 -7.26 -1.86
CA LEU A 230 3.67 -7.58 -2.55
C LEU A 230 3.52 -8.79 -3.50
N GLU A 231 2.75 -9.80 -3.09
CA GLU A 231 2.43 -10.98 -3.90
C GLU A 231 1.49 -10.66 -5.09
N LEU A 232 0.51 -9.78 -4.87
CA LEU A 232 -0.44 -9.40 -5.92
C LEU A 232 0.13 -8.35 -6.90
N ARG A 233 1.01 -7.46 -6.42
CA ARG A 233 1.58 -6.31 -7.16
C ARG A 233 2.11 -6.64 -8.56
N PRO A 234 2.80 -7.77 -8.81
CA PRO A 234 3.34 -8.11 -10.13
C PRO A 234 2.27 -8.36 -11.19
N TRP A 235 1.05 -8.71 -10.75
CA TRP A 235 -0.10 -9.02 -11.60
C TRP A 235 -0.95 -7.79 -11.93
N VAL A 236 -0.70 -6.67 -11.26
CA VAL A 236 -1.48 -5.43 -11.43
C VAL A 236 -1.06 -4.71 -12.72
N LYS A 237 -1.80 -4.95 -13.82
CA LYS A 237 -1.54 -4.32 -15.13
C LYS A 237 -1.76 -2.80 -15.15
N GLY A 238 -2.55 -2.27 -14.23
CA GLY A 238 -2.86 -0.84 -14.08
C GLY A 238 -2.23 -0.24 -12.82
N HIS A 239 -1.05 -0.72 -12.42
CA HIS A 239 -0.35 -0.19 -11.25
C HIS A 239 0.04 1.28 -11.49
N PRO A 240 -0.02 2.15 -10.47
CA PRO A 240 0.64 3.46 -10.50
C PRO A 240 2.04 3.34 -11.09
N ASN A 241 2.35 4.10 -12.13
CA ASN A 241 3.65 3.99 -12.78
C ASN A 241 4.73 4.62 -11.88
N LEU A 242 5.40 3.78 -11.10
CA LEU A 242 6.43 4.22 -10.15
C LEU A 242 7.61 4.88 -10.87
N ALA A 243 7.91 4.49 -12.12
CA ALA A 243 8.96 5.15 -12.90
C ALA A 243 8.66 6.64 -13.13
N LEU A 244 7.39 6.98 -13.35
CA LEU A 244 6.96 8.37 -13.45
C LEU A 244 7.01 9.06 -12.08
N ALA A 245 6.57 8.37 -11.03
CA ALA A 245 6.44 8.97 -9.72
C ALA A 245 7.80 9.22 -9.02
N ILE A 246 8.84 8.45 -9.36
CA ILE A 246 10.22 8.66 -8.89
C ILE A 246 11.05 9.59 -9.82
N ASP A 247 10.47 10.13 -10.90
CA ASP A 247 11.20 10.87 -11.94
C ASP A 247 12.41 10.08 -12.48
N ALA A 248 12.18 8.80 -12.80
CA ALA A 248 13.25 7.89 -13.23
C ALA A 248 13.95 8.37 -14.50
N LYS A 249 15.28 8.51 -14.43
CA LYS A 249 16.14 8.88 -15.57
C LYS A 249 16.46 7.69 -16.48
N GLU A 250 16.35 6.48 -15.94
CA GLU A 250 16.59 5.23 -16.64
C GLU A 250 15.33 4.35 -16.65
N PRO A 251 15.19 3.40 -17.60
CA PRO A 251 14.09 2.46 -17.59
C PRO A 251 14.04 1.66 -16.29
N CYS A 252 12.96 1.81 -15.53
CA CYS A 252 12.70 1.04 -14.33
C CYS A 252 11.29 0.46 -14.34
N CYS A 253 11.06 -0.51 -13.47
CA CYS A 253 9.81 -1.25 -13.41
C CYS A 253 8.70 -0.33 -12.93
N PRO A 254 7.60 -0.18 -13.68
CA PRO A 254 6.49 0.68 -13.26
C PRO A 254 5.78 0.16 -12.01
N ASN A 255 5.94 -1.13 -11.64
CA ASN A 255 5.27 -1.72 -10.48
C ASN A 255 6.10 -1.62 -9.20
N CYS A 256 7.43 -1.72 -9.27
CA CYS A 256 8.28 -1.76 -8.06
C CYS A 256 9.50 -0.82 -8.09
N GLY A 257 9.79 -0.15 -9.20
CA GLY A 257 10.98 0.70 -9.35
C GLY A 257 12.29 -0.06 -9.63
N GLY A 258 12.27 -1.39 -9.76
CA GLY A 258 13.48 -2.17 -10.09
C GLY A 258 14.01 -1.90 -11.50
N PHE A 259 15.33 -1.80 -11.66
CA PHE A 259 16.00 -1.43 -12.91
C PHE A 259 16.40 -2.63 -13.78
N GLU A 260 16.37 -3.83 -13.22
CA GLU A 260 16.83 -5.02 -13.91
C GLU A 260 15.66 -5.81 -14.53
N PHE A 261 15.88 -6.24 -15.78
CA PHE A 261 14.89 -6.92 -16.59
C PHE A 261 15.49 -8.12 -17.32
N GLU A 262 14.63 -9.11 -17.56
CA GLU A 262 14.83 -10.19 -18.52
C GLU A 262 13.92 -9.94 -19.71
N GLU A 263 14.42 -10.09 -20.93
CA GLU A 263 13.58 -10.07 -22.11
C GLU A 263 12.76 -11.36 -22.16
N GLY A 264 11.45 -11.24 -22.33
CA GLY A 264 10.58 -12.40 -22.46
C GLY A 264 10.72 -13.02 -23.85
N GLU A 265 10.45 -14.32 -23.96
CA GLU A 265 10.46 -15.07 -25.23
C GLU A 265 9.33 -14.67 -26.21
N GLY A 266 8.60 -13.57 -25.95
CA GLY A 266 7.45 -13.14 -26.74
C GLY A 266 7.21 -11.63 -26.73
N TYR A 267 6.23 -11.21 -27.54
CA TYR A 267 5.89 -9.80 -27.73
C TYR A 267 4.61 -9.41 -27.01
N TYR A 268 4.57 -8.17 -26.54
CA TYR A 268 3.31 -7.52 -26.18
C TYR A 268 2.73 -6.88 -27.44
N THR A 269 1.48 -7.22 -27.77
CA THR A 269 0.78 -6.67 -28.93
C THR A 269 -0.43 -5.86 -28.49
N THR A 270 -0.60 -4.73 -29.16
CA THR A 270 -1.86 -3.99 -29.23
C THR A 270 -2.41 -4.17 -30.65
N PRO A 271 -3.68 -3.85 -30.92
CA PRO A 271 -4.23 -3.95 -32.28
C PRO A 271 -3.41 -3.18 -33.34
N GLN A 272 -2.66 -2.16 -32.92
CA GLN A 272 -1.92 -1.26 -33.81
C GLN A 272 -0.40 -1.38 -33.71
N ASN A 273 0.17 -2.12 -32.75
CA ASN A 273 1.61 -2.11 -32.47
C ASN A 273 2.11 -3.40 -31.80
N ARG A 274 3.40 -3.70 -31.97
CA ARG A 274 4.14 -4.79 -31.28
C ARG A 274 5.30 -4.20 -30.49
N TYR A 275 5.59 -4.76 -29.31
CA TYR A 275 6.62 -4.30 -28.37
C TYR A 275 7.35 -5.49 -27.76
N ILE A 276 8.62 -5.30 -27.37
CA ILE A 276 9.37 -6.29 -26.57
C ILE A 276 8.73 -6.38 -25.19
N SER A 277 8.35 -7.59 -24.77
CA SER A 277 7.96 -7.86 -23.39
C SER A 277 9.18 -8.05 -22.52
N VAL A 278 9.15 -7.51 -21.31
CA VAL A 278 10.22 -7.63 -20.33
C VAL A 278 9.65 -8.07 -18.98
N ARG A 279 10.38 -8.90 -18.25
CA ARG A 279 10.05 -9.31 -16.88
C ARG A 279 11.00 -8.63 -15.93
N CYS A 280 10.47 -7.93 -14.92
CA CYS A 280 11.30 -7.35 -13.87
C CYS A 280 11.94 -8.45 -13.03
N LYS A 281 13.26 -8.41 -12.82
CA LYS A 281 13.96 -9.40 -11.99
C LYS A 281 13.64 -9.27 -10.51
N SER A 282 13.24 -8.08 -10.05
CA SER A 282 12.98 -7.83 -8.62
C SER A 282 11.59 -8.26 -8.16
N CYS A 283 10.54 -7.98 -8.94
CA CYS A 283 9.15 -8.32 -8.56
C CYS A 283 8.47 -9.30 -9.51
N GLY A 284 9.10 -9.70 -10.61
CA GLY A 284 8.51 -10.63 -11.57
C GLY A 284 7.40 -10.06 -12.47
N SER A 285 7.03 -8.78 -12.31
CA SER A 285 5.99 -8.15 -13.13
C SER A 285 6.38 -8.13 -14.60
N VAL A 286 5.44 -8.44 -15.49
CA VAL A 286 5.64 -8.40 -16.94
C VAL A 286 5.20 -7.04 -17.48
N ASN A 287 6.15 -6.34 -18.11
CA ASN A 287 6.00 -5.03 -18.72
C ASN A 287 6.41 -5.07 -20.20
N ARG A 288 6.39 -3.92 -20.86
CA ARG A 288 6.83 -3.78 -22.26
C ARG A 288 7.74 -2.57 -22.43
N LYS A 289 8.69 -2.65 -23.38
CA LYS A 289 9.43 -1.48 -23.82
C LYS A 289 8.50 -0.49 -24.53
N LYS A 290 8.84 0.80 -24.48
CA LYS A 290 8.06 1.88 -25.09
C LYS A 290 8.16 1.90 -26.62
N GLU A 291 9.32 1.53 -27.14
CA GLU A 291 9.57 1.51 -28.57
C GLU A 291 8.84 0.35 -29.25
N SER A 292 8.12 0.66 -30.33
CA SER A 292 7.42 -0.35 -31.10
C SER A 292 8.36 -1.00 -32.12
N LEU A 293 8.25 -2.31 -32.26
CA LEU A 293 9.00 -3.12 -33.22
C LEU A 293 8.44 -3.08 -34.65
N ILE A 294 7.24 -2.52 -34.85
CA ILE A 294 6.68 -2.41 -36.21
C ILE A 294 6.99 -1.06 -36.84
N THR A 295 7.33 -1.12 -38.12
CA THR A 295 7.65 0.06 -38.94
C THR A 295 6.40 0.85 -39.31
N LYS A 296 6.58 2.08 -39.82
CA LYS A 296 5.46 2.90 -40.31
C LYS A 296 4.74 2.22 -41.48
N GLU A 297 5.47 1.59 -42.40
CA GLU A 297 4.90 0.85 -43.53
C GLU A 297 4.09 -0.35 -43.06
N GLN A 298 4.59 -1.13 -42.10
CA GLN A 298 3.83 -2.24 -41.51
C GLN A 298 2.57 -1.75 -40.79
N ARG A 299 2.56 -0.56 -40.18
CA ARG A 299 1.33 0.01 -39.60
C ARG A 299 0.27 0.33 -40.64
N LYS A 300 0.66 0.83 -41.82
CA LYS A 300 -0.27 1.18 -42.90
C LYS A 300 -1.02 -0.05 -43.44
N SER A 301 -0.44 -1.24 -43.35
CA SER A 301 -1.08 -2.48 -43.79
C SER A 301 -2.00 -3.11 -42.73
N LEU A 302 -2.04 -2.59 -41.50
CA LEU A 302 -2.91 -3.11 -40.45
C LEU A 302 -4.36 -2.64 -40.65
N ILE A 303 -5.29 -3.59 -40.61
CA ILE A 303 -6.72 -3.32 -40.49
C ILE A 303 -7.11 -3.59 -39.04
N ILE A 304 -7.79 -2.64 -38.41
CA ILE A 304 -8.09 -2.66 -36.98
C ILE A 304 -9.59 -2.93 -36.80
N PRO A 305 -10.00 -3.78 -35.84
CA PRO A 305 -11.42 -3.97 -35.54
C PRO A 305 -12.11 -2.66 -35.18
N ALA A 306 -13.39 -2.52 -35.53
CA ALA A 306 -14.22 -1.41 -35.06
C ALA A 306 -14.20 -1.37 -33.52
N ALA A 307 -14.10 -0.16 -32.95
CA ALA A 307 -14.03 0.01 -31.49
C ALA A 307 -15.26 -0.61 -30.81
N ARG A 308 -15.02 -1.30 -29.69
CA ARG A 308 -16.07 -1.77 -28.77
C ARG A 308 -16.35 -0.75 -27.70
#